data_AF-A0A511SUP3-F1
#
_entry.id   AF-A0A511SUP3-F1
#
_cell.length_a   1.000
_cell.length_b   1.000
_cell.length_c   1.000
_cell.angle_alpha   90.00
_cell.angle_beta   90.00
_cell.angle_gamma   90.00
#
_symmetry.space_group_name_H-M   'P 1'
#
loop_
_entity.id
_entity.type
_entity.pdbx_description
1 polymer ?
#
loop_
_entity_poly.entity_id
_entity_poly.type
_entity_poly.pdbx_seq_one_letter_code
_entity_poly.pdbx_strand_id
1 'polypeptide(L)'
;MLAIISKAIFEKEAAGLSPGKVLPTDRYRSQSKHLAPLENGGRLFLVTVRPPDEALWLVAVLEGLSLDDDGWVGRKNRVPITDVSTAIPKLRFESGKGIQAAKGALGMSLQTPRTLTAEDAELLLSSAGGGPLNLTAHQEGSALPCLCKRCLPASQEHAEAQGMRFVRAQVETGGKLLYYWMPEELTKQARAVSNAVRGALVGRLGP
;
A
#
# COMPACT_ATOMS: atom_id res chain seq x y z
N MET A 1 2.89 0.54 -7.50
CA MET A 1 3.32 1.59 -8.44
C MET A 1 2.59 2.88 -8.13
N LEU A 2 3.22 4.03 -8.31
CA LEU A 2 2.63 5.36 -8.14
C LEU A 2 2.43 6.04 -9.49
N ALA A 3 1.30 6.70 -9.69
CA ALA A 3 0.99 7.50 -10.87
C ALA A 3 0.23 8.77 -10.51
N ILE A 4 0.39 9.83 -11.31
CA ILE A 4 -0.29 11.10 -11.09
C ILE A 4 -1.63 11.18 -11.84
N ILE A 5 -2.66 11.66 -11.16
CA ILE A 5 -3.86 12.22 -11.76
C ILE A 5 -3.64 13.74 -11.88
N SER A 6 -3.72 14.26 -13.10
CA SER A 6 -3.55 15.70 -13.33
C SER A 6 -4.62 16.50 -12.58
N LYS A 7 -4.29 17.75 -12.25
CA LYS A 7 -5.23 18.68 -11.60
C LYS A 7 -6.58 18.71 -12.32
N ALA A 8 -6.56 18.82 -13.65
CA ALA A 8 -7.76 18.93 -14.47
C ALA A 8 -8.64 17.67 -14.40
N ILE A 9 -8.03 16.48 -14.45
CA ILE A 9 -8.76 15.21 -14.34
C ILE A 9 -9.35 15.08 -12.93
N PHE A 10 -8.56 15.36 -11.90
CA PHE A 10 -9.03 15.31 -10.52
C PHE A 10 -10.19 16.29 -10.28
N GLU A 11 -10.12 17.53 -10.77
CA GLU A 11 -11.19 18.51 -10.60
C GLU A 11 -12.48 18.11 -11.34
N LYS A 12 -12.36 17.39 -12.46
CA LYS A 12 -13.50 16.85 -13.20
C LYS A 12 -14.15 15.66 -12.49
N GLU A 13 -13.34 14.73 -11.99
CA GLU A 13 -13.82 13.45 -11.43
C GLU A 13 -14.14 13.50 -9.93
N ALA A 14 -13.49 14.41 -9.20
CA ALA A 14 -13.52 14.52 -7.75
C ALA A 14 -13.94 15.92 -7.29
N ALA A 15 -14.75 16.63 -8.10
CA ALA A 15 -15.23 17.98 -7.79
C ALA A 15 -15.79 18.07 -6.36
N GLY A 16 -15.25 18.99 -5.55
CA GLY A 16 -15.66 19.21 -4.17
C GLY A 16 -15.14 18.18 -3.15
N LEU A 17 -14.32 17.20 -3.55
CA LEU A 17 -13.68 16.29 -2.61
C LEU A 17 -12.39 16.89 -2.01
N SER A 18 -12.17 16.58 -0.74
CA SER A 18 -11.06 17.05 0.09
C SER A 18 -10.45 15.89 0.88
N PRO A 19 -9.31 16.08 1.57
CA PRO A 19 -8.77 15.08 2.48
C PRO A 19 -9.83 14.60 3.49
N GLY A 20 -9.80 13.30 3.79
CA GLY A 20 -10.79 12.58 4.60
C GLY A 20 -12.00 12.05 3.82
N LYS A 21 -12.27 12.53 2.60
CA LYS A 21 -13.33 11.97 1.72
C LYS A 21 -12.76 10.87 0.83
N VAL A 22 -13.61 9.95 0.38
CA VAL A 22 -13.21 8.89 -0.56
C VAL A 22 -13.58 9.31 -1.97
N LEU A 23 -12.63 9.26 -2.91
CA LEU A 23 -12.90 9.28 -4.35
C LEU A 23 -13.26 7.85 -4.78
N PRO A 24 -14.53 7.55 -5.13
CA PRO A 24 -14.99 6.19 -5.38
C PRO A 24 -14.65 5.71 -6.80
N THR A 25 -13.42 5.92 -7.25
CA THR A 25 -12.93 5.46 -8.56
C THR A 25 -12.45 4.02 -8.50
N ASP A 26 -12.59 3.31 -9.61
CA ASP A 26 -12.09 1.96 -9.87
C ASP A 26 -11.16 1.94 -11.10
N ARG A 27 -10.93 3.09 -11.76
CA ARG A 27 -10.20 3.17 -13.03
C ARG A 27 -9.10 4.21 -13.01
N TYR A 28 -8.03 3.91 -13.76
CA TYR A 28 -6.98 4.85 -14.12
C TYR A 28 -6.74 4.79 -15.62
N ARG A 29 -7.07 5.89 -16.32
CA ARG A 29 -7.00 5.97 -17.79
C ARG A 29 -5.59 6.34 -18.24
N SER A 30 -4.80 5.34 -18.60
CA SER A 30 -3.45 5.54 -19.15
C SER A 30 -2.95 4.28 -19.84
N GLN A 31 -2.46 4.44 -21.06
CA GLN A 31 -1.79 3.39 -21.84
C GLN A 31 -0.25 3.46 -21.75
N SER A 32 0.27 4.12 -20.71
CA SER A 32 1.72 4.27 -20.55
C SER A 32 2.41 2.91 -20.37
N LYS A 33 3.42 2.63 -21.20
CA LYS A 33 4.23 1.41 -21.11
C LYS A 33 4.96 1.28 -19.76
N HIS A 34 5.15 2.39 -19.03
CA HIS A 34 5.72 2.37 -17.69
C HIS A 34 4.83 1.64 -16.67
N LEU A 35 3.56 1.39 -16.99
CA LEU A 35 2.61 0.65 -16.14
C LEU A 35 2.66 -0.86 -16.37
N ALA A 36 3.38 -1.35 -17.39
CA ALA A 36 3.47 -2.78 -17.71
C ALA A 36 3.81 -3.70 -16.51
N PRO A 37 4.63 -3.30 -15.51
CA PRO A 37 4.84 -4.11 -14.32
C PRO A 37 3.57 -4.51 -13.55
N LEU A 38 2.47 -3.75 -13.67
CA LEU A 38 1.19 -4.05 -13.04
C LEU A 38 0.46 -5.26 -13.65
N GLU A 39 0.87 -5.73 -14.84
CA GLU A 39 0.32 -6.94 -15.47
C GLU A 39 0.62 -8.19 -14.63
N ASN A 40 1.72 -8.16 -13.88
CA ASN A 40 2.08 -9.21 -12.92
C ASN A 40 1.35 -9.06 -11.57
N GLY A 41 0.35 -8.17 -11.50
CA GLY A 41 -0.38 -7.80 -10.30
C GLY A 41 0.24 -6.65 -9.51
N GLY A 42 -0.31 -6.40 -8.33
CA GLY A 42 0.12 -5.32 -7.44
C GLY A 42 -0.97 -4.26 -7.22
N ARG A 43 -0.53 -3.05 -6.86
CA ARG A 43 -1.41 -1.91 -6.56
C ARG A 43 -0.95 -0.67 -7.29
N LEU A 44 -1.93 0.16 -7.63
CA LEU A 44 -1.73 1.46 -8.25
C LEU A 44 -2.14 2.56 -7.26
N PHE A 45 -1.15 3.34 -6.83
CA PHE A 45 -1.28 4.48 -5.94
C PHE A 45 -1.45 5.73 -6.80
N LEU A 46 -2.65 6.31 -6.76
CA LEU A 46 -2.97 7.50 -7.52
C LEU A 46 -2.77 8.72 -6.64
N VAL A 47 -1.95 9.65 -7.11
CA VAL A 47 -1.67 10.91 -6.42
C VAL A 47 -2.08 12.11 -7.26
N THR A 48 -2.32 13.25 -6.63
CA THR A 48 -2.46 14.53 -7.34
C THR A 48 -1.70 15.61 -6.59
N VAL A 49 -1.24 16.64 -7.31
CA VAL A 49 -0.56 17.80 -6.73
C VAL A 49 -1.55 18.96 -6.66
N ARG A 50 -1.78 19.50 -5.47
CA ARG A 50 -2.75 20.55 -5.22
C ARG A 50 -2.09 21.91 -4.94
N PRO A 51 -2.63 23.01 -5.48
CA PRO A 51 -2.23 24.36 -5.08
C PRO A 51 -2.72 24.67 -3.65
N PRO A 52 -2.17 25.69 -2.97
CA PRO A 52 -1.10 26.59 -3.45
C PRO A 52 0.33 26.05 -3.29
N ASP A 53 0.59 25.16 -2.33
CA ASP A 53 1.96 24.81 -1.90
C ASP A 53 2.46 23.45 -2.42
N GLU A 54 1.98 23.04 -3.60
CA GLU A 54 2.30 21.73 -4.19
C GLU A 54 2.03 20.54 -3.26
N ALA A 55 0.91 20.61 -2.50
CA ALA A 55 0.54 19.53 -1.60
C ALA A 55 0.31 18.23 -2.39
N LEU A 56 1.01 17.17 -2.01
CA LEU A 56 0.87 15.85 -2.62
C LEU A 56 -0.23 15.09 -1.91
N TRP A 57 -1.34 14.85 -2.60
CA TRP A 57 -2.45 14.08 -2.06
C TRP A 57 -2.45 12.68 -2.65
N LEU A 58 -2.51 11.66 -1.80
CA LEU A 58 -2.95 10.32 -2.21
C LEU A 58 -4.46 10.38 -2.39
N VAL A 59 -4.96 10.06 -3.58
CA VAL A 59 -6.38 10.20 -3.90
C VAL A 59 -7.10 8.87 -4.08
N ALA A 60 -6.37 7.81 -4.42
CA ALA A 60 -6.91 6.45 -4.47
C ALA A 60 -5.80 5.40 -4.41
N VAL A 61 -6.15 4.20 -3.96
CA VAL A 61 -5.34 2.99 -4.12
C VAL A 61 -6.19 1.94 -4.82
N LEU A 62 -5.80 1.56 -6.03
CA LEU A 62 -6.47 0.54 -6.83
C LEU A 62 -5.75 -0.80 -6.70
N GLU A 63 -6.52 -1.86 -6.48
CA GLU A 63 -6.04 -3.23 -6.27
C GLU A 63 -6.82 -4.22 -7.14
N GLY A 64 -6.24 -5.41 -7.38
CA GLY A 64 -6.88 -6.42 -8.23
C GLY A 64 -7.00 -5.92 -9.67
N LEU A 65 -5.89 -5.39 -10.17
CA LEU A 65 -5.84 -4.65 -11.43
C LEU A 65 -5.91 -5.58 -12.63
N SER A 66 -6.64 -5.13 -13.65
CA SER A 66 -6.67 -5.70 -15.00
C SER A 66 -6.58 -4.56 -16.02
N LEU A 67 -5.93 -4.82 -17.16
CA LEU A 67 -5.86 -3.89 -18.27
C LEU A 67 -7.16 -3.97 -19.10
N ASP A 68 -7.71 -2.83 -19.49
CA ASP A 68 -8.78 -2.67 -20.48
C ASP A 68 -8.35 -1.72 -21.61
N ASP A 69 -9.25 -1.43 -22.55
CA ASP A 69 -8.95 -0.58 -23.72
C ASP A 69 -8.58 0.88 -23.34
N ASP A 70 -9.05 1.39 -22.20
CA ASP A 70 -8.84 2.77 -21.76
C ASP A 70 -7.70 2.91 -20.74
N GLY A 71 -7.23 1.80 -20.15
CA GLY A 71 -6.20 1.78 -19.13
C GLY A 71 -6.38 0.65 -18.11
N TRP A 72 -6.33 0.99 -16.82
CA TRP A 72 -6.32 0.02 -15.73
C TRP A 72 -7.61 0.10 -14.92
N VAL A 73 -8.23 -1.06 -14.68
CA VAL A 73 -9.43 -1.21 -13.84
C VAL A 73 -9.08 -2.09 -12.65
N GLY A 74 -9.58 -1.77 -11.47
CA GLY A 74 -9.44 -2.60 -10.28
C GLY A 74 -10.71 -2.56 -9.42
N ARG A 75 -10.55 -2.95 -8.16
CA ARG A 75 -11.63 -2.78 -7.18
C ARG A 75 -11.84 -1.30 -6.85
N LYS A 76 -13.09 -0.94 -6.59
CA LYS A 76 -13.50 0.40 -6.19
C LYS A 76 -12.73 0.88 -4.95
N ASN A 77 -12.12 2.06 -5.07
CA ASN A 77 -11.31 2.66 -4.02
C ASN A 77 -12.14 2.92 -2.75
N ARG A 78 -11.52 2.63 -1.60
CA ARG A 78 -12.04 2.91 -0.26
C ARG A 78 -11.08 3.73 0.59
N VAL A 79 -9.87 4.00 0.08
CA VAL A 79 -8.87 4.79 0.79
C VAL A 79 -9.28 6.26 0.72
N PRO A 80 -9.36 6.98 1.86
CA PRO A 80 -9.67 8.39 1.85
C PRO A 80 -8.53 9.18 1.19
N ILE A 81 -8.92 10.25 0.50
CA ILE A 81 -7.99 11.27 0.04
C ILE A 81 -7.21 11.76 1.25
N THR A 82 -5.89 11.80 1.13
CA THR A 82 -5.01 12.12 2.25
C THR A 82 -3.87 12.99 1.77
N ASP A 83 -3.58 14.05 2.51
CA ASP A 83 -2.35 14.80 2.33
C ASP A 83 -1.15 13.97 2.79
N VAL A 84 -0.30 13.61 1.84
CA VAL A 84 0.93 12.83 2.04
C VAL A 84 2.18 13.67 1.75
N SER A 85 2.08 15.00 1.82
CA SER A 85 3.21 15.90 1.52
C SER A 85 4.43 15.63 2.40
N THR A 86 4.21 15.18 3.65
CA THR A 86 5.29 14.81 4.58
C THR A 86 6.02 13.52 4.19
N ALA A 87 5.49 12.72 3.25
CA ALA A 87 6.14 11.54 2.69
C ALA A 87 7.15 11.89 1.59
N ILE A 88 7.01 13.03 0.90
CA ILE A 88 7.88 13.46 -0.21
C ILE A 88 9.38 13.29 0.09
N PRO A 89 9.94 13.79 1.21
CA PRO A 89 11.38 13.67 1.47
C PRO A 89 11.84 12.24 1.81
N LYS A 90 10.91 11.34 2.13
CA LYS A 90 11.19 9.95 2.54
C LYS A 90 11.06 8.96 1.38
N LEU A 91 10.26 9.27 0.37
CA LEU A 91 10.08 8.42 -0.80
C LEU A 91 11.41 8.21 -1.53
N ARG A 92 11.70 6.96 -1.91
CA ARG A 92 12.94 6.62 -2.65
C ARG A 92 12.68 6.02 -4.02
N PHE A 93 11.56 5.34 -4.21
CA PHE A 93 11.22 4.50 -5.35
C PHE A 93 12.25 3.38 -5.57
N GLU A 94 11.92 2.41 -6.41
CA GLU A 94 12.88 1.37 -6.84
C GLU A 94 14.14 1.97 -7.51
N SER A 95 14.06 3.22 -8.00
CA SER A 95 15.21 3.92 -8.58
C SER A 95 16.19 4.46 -7.53
N GLY A 96 15.82 4.51 -6.25
CA GLY A 96 16.60 5.08 -5.15
C GLY A 96 16.74 6.61 -5.15
N LYS A 97 16.26 7.31 -6.18
CA LYS A 97 16.47 8.76 -6.36
C LYS A 97 15.45 9.63 -5.62
N GLY A 98 14.32 9.06 -5.19
CA GLY A 98 13.20 9.81 -4.63
C GLY A 98 12.61 10.84 -5.60
N ILE A 99 12.03 11.92 -5.07
CA ILE A 99 11.46 13.01 -5.85
C ILE A 99 12.47 14.17 -5.92
N GLN A 100 12.96 14.48 -7.12
CA GLN A 100 13.93 15.56 -7.39
C GLN A 100 13.26 16.73 -8.12
N ALA A 101 12.14 17.23 -7.60
CA ALA A 101 11.41 18.34 -8.20
C ALA A 101 11.95 19.69 -7.72
N ALA A 102 12.12 20.63 -8.63
CA ALA A 102 12.27 22.05 -8.27
C ALA A 102 10.92 22.59 -7.73
N LYS A 103 10.98 23.68 -6.97
CA LYS A 103 9.78 24.39 -6.51
C LYS A 103 8.88 24.78 -7.70
N GLY A 104 7.61 24.41 -7.63
CA GLY A 104 6.61 24.61 -8.69
C GLY A 104 6.56 23.51 -9.75
N ALA A 105 7.44 22.50 -9.68
CA ALA A 105 7.58 21.46 -10.70
C ALA A 105 7.19 20.05 -10.22
N LEU A 106 6.59 19.90 -9.04
CA LEU A 106 6.26 18.58 -8.48
C LEU A 106 5.31 17.80 -9.39
N GLY A 107 4.25 18.45 -9.89
CA GLY A 107 3.30 17.82 -10.80
C GLY A 107 3.93 17.34 -12.10
N MET A 108 4.91 18.07 -12.63
CA MET A 108 5.67 17.68 -13.83
C MET A 108 6.61 16.50 -13.55
N SER A 109 7.29 16.50 -12.40
CA SER A 109 8.23 15.46 -12.00
C SER A 109 7.59 14.06 -11.88
N LEU A 110 6.30 14.03 -11.57
CA LEU A 110 5.50 12.82 -11.35
C LEU A 110 4.72 12.34 -12.58
N GLN A 111 4.87 12.98 -13.75
CA GLN A 111 4.17 12.60 -14.99
C GLN A 111 4.47 11.15 -15.42
N THR A 112 5.69 10.66 -15.18
CA THR A 112 6.04 9.27 -15.43
C THR A 112 5.72 8.42 -14.20
N PRO A 113 4.90 7.36 -14.33
CA PRO A 113 4.67 6.43 -13.24
C PRO A 113 5.98 5.88 -12.64
N ARG A 114 6.00 5.69 -11.31
CA ARG A 114 7.17 5.22 -10.56
C ARG A 114 6.87 3.92 -9.84
N THR A 115 7.77 2.96 -9.93
CA THR A 115 7.69 1.76 -9.10
C THR A 115 8.03 2.13 -7.66
N LEU A 116 7.13 1.82 -6.73
CA LEU A 116 7.33 2.03 -5.29
C LEU A 116 8.07 0.83 -4.73
N THR A 117 8.96 1.06 -3.75
CA THR A 117 9.42 -0.02 -2.87
C THR A 117 8.30 -0.44 -1.92
N ALA A 118 8.52 -1.52 -1.15
CA ALA A 118 7.59 -1.92 -0.11
C ALA A 118 7.45 -0.84 0.98
N GLU A 119 8.57 -0.22 1.39
CA GLU A 119 8.60 0.84 2.41
C GLU A 119 7.87 2.10 1.94
N ASP A 120 8.05 2.50 0.68
CA ASP A 120 7.33 3.65 0.12
C ASP A 120 5.82 3.42 0.10
N ALA A 121 5.39 2.22 -0.28
CA ALA A 121 3.98 1.86 -0.30
C ALA A 121 3.38 1.91 1.12
N GLU A 122 4.10 1.35 2.11
CA GLU A 122 3.68 1.39 3.52
C GLU A 122 3.63 2.83 4.07
N LEU A 123 4.59 3.67 3.70
CA LEU A 123 4.60 5.09 4.08
C LEU A 123 3.35 5.83 3.58
N LEU A 124 2.95 5.61 2.32
CA LEU A 124 1.74 6.23 1.75
C LEU A 124 0.46 5.69 2.41
N LEU A 125 0.41 4.38 2.62
CA LEU A 125 -0.74 3.70 3.23
C LEU A 125 -0.96 4.10 4.69
N SER A 126 0.11 4.16 5.48
CA SER A 126 0.08 4.58 6.89
C SER A 126 -0.35 6.04 7.02
N SER A 127 0.11 6.92 6.13
CA SER A 127 -0.31 8.32 6.07
C SER A 127 -1.82 8.44 5.79
N ALA A 128 -2.36 7.59 4.92
CA ALA A 128 -3.77 7.62 4.54
C ALA A 128 -4.73 6.99 5.56
N GLY A 129 -4.22 6.48 6.68
CA GLY A 129 -4.99 5.63 7.59
C GLY A 129 -5.57 4.39 6.89
N GLY A 130 -5.10 4.09 5.68
CA GLY A 130 -5.63 3.10 4.74
C GLY A 130 -4.67 1.94 4.50
N GLY A 131 -3.66 1.78 5.35
CA GLY A 131 -2.86 0.56 5.37
C GLY A 131 -3.71 -0.67 5.64
N PRO A 132 -3.25 -1.84 5.19
CA PRO A 132 -4.05 -3.04 5.28
C PRO A 132 -4.42 -3.27 6.75
N LEU A 133 -5.70 -3.53 6.98
CA LEU A 133 -6.24 -3.68 8.33
C LEU A 133 -5.55 -4.88 8.98
N ASN A 134 -4.69 -4.63 9.96
CA ASN A 134 -4.06 -5.69 10.74
C ASN A 134 -5.14 -6.43 11.54
N LEU A 135 -5.41 -7.67 11.15
CA LEU A 135 -6.37 -8.58 11.75
C LEU A 135 -5.79 -9.42 12.89
N THR A 136 -4.49 -9.29 13.19
CA THR A 136 -3.90 -10.05 14.29
C THR A 136 -4.50 -9.58 15.60
N ALA A 137 -5.23 -10.48 16.26
CA ALA A 137 -5.89 -10.20 17.53
C ALA A 137 -4.86 -9.98 18.65
N HIS A 138 -5.24 -9.16 19.63
CA HIS A 138 -4.44 -9.06 20.85
C HIS A 138 -4.52 -10.36 21.64
N GLN A 139 -3.37 -10.89 22.06
CA GLN A 139 -3.27 -12.07 22.92
C GLN A 139 -2.47 -11.71 24.16
N GLU A 140 -3.17 -11.66 25.29
CA GLU A 140 -2.55 -11.43 26.59
C GLU A 140 -1.95 -12.72 27.13
N GLY A 141 -0.76 -12.67 27.74
CA GLY A 141 -0.09 -13.84 28.29
C GLY A 141 0.45 -14.86 27.27
N SER A 142 0.50 -14.51 25.98
CA SER A 142 1.14 -15.35 24.95
C SER A 142 2.64 -15.50 25.22
N ALA A 143 3.19 -16.71 25.00
CA ALA A 143 4.63 -16.98 25.09
C ALA A 143 5.45 -16.19 24.05
N LEU A 144 4.83 -15.78 22.94
CA LEU A 144 5.43 -14.95 21.91
C LEU A 144 4.88 -13.50 21.97
N PRO A 145 5.68 -12.49 21.59
CA PRO A 145 5.20 -11.11 21.55
C PRO A 145 3.97 -10.95 20.65
N CYS A 146 2.99 -10.17 21.11
CA CYS A 146 1.75 -9.97 20.37
C CYS A 146 1.97 -9.11 19.13
N LEU A 147 1.42 -9.52 17.98
CA LEU A 147 1.56 -8.81 16.69
C LEU A 147 0.31 -8.00 16.30
N CYS A 148 -0.57 -7.71 17.26
CA CYS A 148 -1.72 -6.84 17.02
C CYS A 148 -1.28 -5.40 16.73
N LYS A 149 -2.19 -4.58 16.20
CA LYS A 149 -1.92 -3.17 15.88
C LYS A 149 -1.24 -2.39 17.02
N ARG A 150 -1.60 -2.65 18.27
CA ARG A 150 -1.06 -1.96 19.45
C ARG A 150 0.36 -2.43 19.80
N CYS A 151 0.65 -3.72 19.66
CA CYS A 151 1.88 -4.34 20.17
C CYS A 151 2.96 -4.49 19.09
N LEU A 152 2.58 -4.46 17.81
CA LEU A 152 3.48 -4.60 16.68
C LEU A 152 4.66 -3.60 16.68
N PRO A 153 4.47 -2.29 17.00
CA PRO A 153 5.58 -1.33 17.00
C PRO A 153 6.69 -1.66 18.00
N ALA A 154 6.37 -2.37 19.08
CA ALA A 154 7.33 -2.82 20.09
C ALA A 154 7.81 -4.27 19.87
N SER A 155 7.25 -4.97 18.88
CA SER A 155 7.60 -6.35 18.58
C SER A 155 8.79 -6.41 17.62
N GLN A 156 9.76 -7.28 17.92
CA GLN A 156 10.94 -7.51 17.09
C GLN A 156 10.59 -8.34 15.84
N GLU A 157 11.54 -8.46 14.91
CA GLU A 157 11.42 -9.37 13.75
C GLU A 157 11.63 -10.84 14.12
N HIS A 158 12.32 -11.10 15.23
CA HIS A 158 12.57 -12.44 15.74
C HIS A 158 12.06 -12.57 17.17
N ALA A 159 11.63 -13.77 17.55
CA ALA A 159 11.25 -14.10 18.92
C ALA A 159 11.68 -15.52 19.26
N GLU A 160 11.88 -15.79 20.54
CA GLU A 160 12.20 -17.12 21.05
C GLU A 160 11.15 -17.51 22.10
N ALA A 161 10.63 -18.73 22.00
CA ALA A 161 9.73 -19.30 23.00
C ALA A 161 9.97 -20.80 23.08
N GLN A 162 10.07 -21.32 24.30
CA GLN A 162 10.24 -22.77 24.55
C GLN A 162 11.44 -23.38 23.81
N GLY A 163 12.54 -22.63 23.67
CA GLY A 163 13.74 -23.07 22.96
C GLY A 163 13.62 -23.11 21.43
N MET A 164 12.50 -22.64 20.87
CA MET A 164 12.29 -22.50 19.43
C MET A 164 12.39 -21.03 19.02
N ARG A 165 13.01 -20.79 17.87
CA ARG A 165 13.08 -19.46 17.25
C ARG A 165 12.00 -19.27 16.21
N PHE A 166 11.50 -18.06 16.16
CA PHE A 166 10.45 -17.64 15.25
C PHE A 166 10.87 -16.37 14.53
N VAL A 167 10.49 -16.28 13.27
CA VAL A 167 10.55 -15.07 12.46
C VAL A 167 9.14 -14.52 12.27
N ARG A 168 9.01 -13.20 12.35
CA ARG A 168 7.76 -12.51 12.09
C ARG A 168 7.46 -12.60 10.59
N ALA A 169 6.29 -13.12 10.27
CA ALA A 169 5.79 -13.24 8.91
C ALA A 169 4.44 -12.56 8.80
N GLN A 170 4.03 -12.31 7.55
CA GLN A 170 2.76 -11.68 7.25
C GLN A 170 2.14 -12.24 5.98
N VAL A 171 0.81 -12.22 5.92
CA VAL A 171 0.04 -12.41 4.69
C VAL A 171 -0.97 -11.30 4.54
N GLU A 172 -1.23 -10.93 3.30
CA GLU A 172 -2.25 -9.94 2.98
C GLU A 172 -3.27 -10.48 1.99
N THR A 173 -4.54 -10.11 2.20
CA THR A 173 -5.64 -10.32 1.24
C THR A 173 -6.66 -9.20 1.35
N GLY A 174 -7.08 -8.62 0.21
CA GLY A 174 -8.18 -7.65 0.18
C GLY A 174 -8.02 -6.44 1.10
N GLY A 175 -6.82 -5.89 1.22
CA GLY A 175 -6.52 -4.78 2.14
C GLY A 175 -6.58 -5.17 3.62
N LYS A 176 -6.46 -6.46 3.96
CA LYS A 176 -6.37 -6.99 5.32
C LYS A 176 -5.05 -7.72 5.48
N LEU A 177 -4.35 -7.44 6.57
CA LEU A 177 -3.06 -8.00 6.90
C LEU A 177 -3.20 -8.95 8.09
N LEU A 178 -2.49 -10.07 8.08
CA LEU A 178 -2.37 -10.93 9.24
C LEU A 178 -0.89 -11.21 9.49
N TYR A 179 -0.39 -10.73 10.62
CA TYR A 179 0.92 -11.11 11.14
C TYR A 179 0.84 -12.40 11.94
N TYR A 180 1.88 -13.22 11.83
CA TYR A 180 2.05 -14.45 12.59
C TYR A 180 3.53 -14.74 12.83
N TRP A 181 3.80 -15.56 13.84
CA TRP A 181 5.13 -16.09 14.10
C TRP A 181 5.30 -17.41 13.34
N MET A 182 6.33 -17.48 12.50
CA MET A 182 6.70 -18.69 11.77
C MET A 182 7.97 -19.28 12.40
N PRO A 183 8.02 -20.59 12.70
CA PRO A 183 9.27 -21.23 13.10
C PRO A 183 10.39 -20.94 12.11
N GLU A 184 11.55 -20.53 12.59
CA GLU A 184 12.68 -20.10 11.75
C GLU A 184 13.15 -21.23 10.81
N GLU A 185 13.02 -22.48 11.24
CA GLU A 185 13.32 -23.69 10.45
C GLU A 185 12.47 -23.79 9.17
N LEU A 186 11.26 -23.23 9.17
CA LEU A 186 10.34 -23.23 8.02
C LEU A 186 10.64 -22.10 7.03
N THR A 187 11.66 -21.26 7.25
CA THR A 187 12.00 -20.15 6.36
C THR A 187 12.27 -20.62 4.92
N LYS A 188 12.88 -21.80 4.73
CA LYS A 188 13.09 -22.40 3.40
C LYS A 188 11.77 -22.75 2.68
N GLN A 189 10.69 -22.90 3.43
CA GLN A 189 9.34 -23.20 2.97
C GLN A 189 8.38 -22.02 3.15
N ALA A 190 8.91 -20.81 3.41
CA ALA A 190 8.12 -19.63 3.77
C ALA A 190 6.96 -19.37 2.79
N ARG A 191 7.20 -19.53 1.49
CA ARG A 191 6.16 -19.36 0.46
C ARG A 191 4.99 -20.34 0.63
N ALA A 192 5.26 -21.61 0.93
CA ALA A 192 4.23 -22.61 1.15
C ALA A 192 3.43 -22.30 2.43
N VAL A 193 4.12 -21.92 3.50
CA VAL A 193 3.49 -21.50 4.76
C VAL A 193 2.61 -20.26 4.56
N SER A 194 3.13 -19.20 3.92
CA SER A 194 2.36 -18.00 3.59
C SER A 194 1.14 -18.30 2.74
N ASN A 195 1.24 -19.20 1.76
CA ASN A 195 0.08 -19.60 0.96
C ASN A 195 -0.98 -20.33 1.80
N ALA A 196 -0.57 -21.22 2.70
CA ALA A 196 -1.49 -21.92 3.60
C ALA A 196 -2.18 -20.95 4.57
N VAL A 197 -1.44 -20.03 5.18
CA VAL A 197 -2.00 -19.02 6.09
C VAL A 197 -2.93 -18.07 5.33
N ARG A 198 -2.55 -17.63 4.12
CA ARG A 198 -3.42 -16.81 3.26
C ARG A 198 -4.70 -17.56 2.89
N GLY A 199 -4.61 -18.84 2.53
CA GLY A 199 -5.78 -19.67 2.21
C GLY A 199 -6.74 -19.78 3.39
N ALA A 200 -6.22 -20.03 4.60
CA ALA A 200 -7.00 -20.05 5.83
C ALA A 200 -7.63 -18.68 6.14
N LEU A 201 -6.90 -17.58 5.92
CA LEU A 201 -7.41 -16.23 6.11
C LEU A 201 -8.57 -15.92 5.15
N VAL A 202 -8.41 -16.24 3.86
CA VAL A 202 -9.49 -16.07 2.86
C VAL A 202 -10.71 -16.91 3.25
N GLY A 203 -10.51 -18.18 3.63
CA GLY A 203 -11.61 -19.06 4.03
C GLY A 203 -12.40 -18.54 5.24
N ARG A 204 -11.75 -17.84 6.18
CA ARG A 204 -12.43 -17.24 7.35
C ARG A 204 -13.11 -15.91 7.05
N LEU A 205 -12.60 -15.15 6.09
CA LEU A 205 -13.18 -13.85 5.74
C LEU A 205 -14.44 -13.97 4.89
N GLY A 206 -14.70 -15.15 4.31
CA GLY A 206 -15.77 -15.35 3.34
C GLY A 206 -15.46 -14.69 1.99
N PRO A 207 -16.30 -14.94 0.97
CA PRO A 207 -16.22 -14.26 -0.32
C PRO A 207 -16.43 -12.74 -0.20
#